data_AF-A0A9P7K3Z0-F1
#
_entry.id   AF-A0A9P7K3Z0-F1
#
_cell.length_a   1.000
_cell.length_b   1.000
_cell.length_c   1.000
_cell.angle_alpha   90.00
_cell.angle_beta   90.00
_cell.angle_gamma   90.00
#
_symmetry.space_group_name_H-M   'P 1'
#
loop_
_entity.id
_entity.type
_entity.pdbx_description
1 polymer ?
#
loop_
_entity_poly.entity_id
_entity_poly.type
_entity_poly.pdbx_seq_one_letter_code
_entity_poly.pdbx_strand_id
1 'polypeptide(L)'
;MKALELLCFTFLGTRVVFGLKVLIPLAVPSDAPVVSPSLFSFSIEQDRWTDWAGTTSRNQFFFNVIDNLGQLTGAPPHIRIGADSEDRATFNADVKSFLDDTIDFSSSIGYPEATNSTIGDAFYQATQYLPPNTHVTWGVNLGQNNMSTAFLEAKSIMKAFSSFAIKDAGIVLDAIEIGNEADLYSGHGLRPKTYDIAQYIQE
;
A
#
# COMPACT_ATOMS: atom_id res chain seq x y z
N MET A 1 54.44 11.22 64.60
CA MET A 1 53.26 11.17 63.71
C MET A 1 53.32 12.38 62.78
N LYS A 2 53.60 12.19 61.49
CA LYS A 2 53.50 13.26 60.47
C LYS A 2 52.26 12.96 59.63
N ALA A 3 51.32 13.90 59.64
CA ALA A 3 50.11 13.85 58.83
C ALA A 3 50.49 14.04 57.36
N LEU A 4 49.97 13.17 56.49
CA LEU A 4 50.09 13.26 55.04
C LEU A 4 48.83 13.99 54.55
N GLU A 5 48.97 15.23 54.09
CA GLU A 5 47.88 15.95 53.43
C GLU A 5 47.68 15.40 52.02
N LEU A 6 46.46 14.93 51.74
CA LEU A 6 46.07 14.41 50.44
C LEU A 6 45.54 15.57 49.59
N LEU A 7 46.31 16.00 48.59
CA LEU A 7 45.89 17.01 47.63
C LEU A 7 44.93 16.39 46.61
N CYS A 8 43.66 16.79 46.64
CA CYS A 8 42.64 16.32 45.71
C CYS A 8 42.62 17.22 44.46
N PHE A 9 43.12 16.74 43.33
CA PHE A 9 43.04 17.45 42.05
C PHE A 9 41.71 17.13 41.35
N THR A 10 40.80 18.11 41.30
CA THR A 10 39.61 18.07 40.45
C THR A 10 40.00 18.34 39.00
N PHE A 11 39.96 17.32 38.14
CA PHE A 11 40.03 17.49 36.69
C PHE A 11 38.71 18.03 36.16
N LEU A 12 38.67 19.29 35.71
CA LEU A 12 37.58 19.80 34.88
C LEU A 12 37.76 19.26 33.46
N GLY A 13 36.94 18.29 33.08
CA GLY A 13 36.87 17.82 31.69
C GLY A 13 36.20 18.86 30.79
N THR A 14 36.97 19.53 29.93
CA THR A 14 36.42 20.38 28.87
C THR A 14 35.85 19.51 27.76
N ARG A 15 34.53 19.55 27.56
CA ARG A 15 33.90 18.92 26.39
C ARG A 15 34.10 19.80 25.16
N VAL A 16 34.76 19.27 24.14
CA VAL A 16 34.84 19.91 22.82
C VAL A 16 33.48 19.75 22.15
N VAL A 17 32.83 20.87 21.85
CA VAL A 17 31.59 20.90 21.07
C VAL A 17 31.97 21.23 19.62
N PHE A 18 31.59 20.35 18.70
CA PHE A 18 31.72 20.59 17.27
C PHE A 18 30.39 21.13 16.72
N GLY A 19 30.47 22.19 15.90
CA GLY A 19 29.34 22.73 15.17
C GLY A 19 29.53 22.52 13.67
N LEU A 20 28.50 22.00 13.00
CA LEU A 20 28.47 21.92 11.54
C LEU A 20 27.84 23.20 10.98
N LYS A 21 28.58 23.91 10.13
CA LYS A 21 28.03 25.04 9.37
C LYS A 21 27.36 24.50 8.12
N VAL A 22 26.03 24.50 8.09
CA VAL A 22 25.24 24.15 6.91
C VAL A 22 24.78 25.44 6.22
N LEU A 23 24.99 25.53 4.91
CA LEU A 23 24.45 26.61 4.09
C LEU A 23 23.12 26.16 3.50
N ILE A 24 22.05 26.90 3.79
CA ILE A 24 20.73 26.66 3.20
C ILE A 24 20.56 27.67 2.06
N PRO A 25 20.43 27.22 0.79
CA PRO A 25 20.17 28.12 -0.33
C PRO A 25 18.89 28.95 -0.09
N LEU A 26 18.94 30.25 -0.39
CA LEU A 26 17.78 31.14 -0.27
C LEU A 26 16.82 31.06 -1.48
N ALA A 27 17.22 30.33 -2.52
CA ALA A 27 16.43 30.08 -3.72
C ALA A 27 16.51 28.59 -4.08
N VAL A 28 15.47 28.09 -4.73
CA VAL A 28 15.44 26.73 -5.26
C VAL A 28 16.57 26.58 -6.29
N PRO A 29 17.47 25.58 -6.13
CA PRO A 29 18.50 25.29 -7.12
C PRO A 29 17.90 25.03 -8.51
N SER A 30 18.59 25.43 -9.58
CA SER A 30 18.09 25.26 -10.95
C SER A 30 17.96 23.78 -11.39
N ASP A 31 18.64 22.88 -10.67
CA ASP A 31 18.64 21.44 -10.86
C ASP A 31 17.74 20.71 -9.84
N ALA A 32 16.96 21.44 -9.03
CA ALA A 32 16.03 20.83 -8.09
C ALA A 32 14.95 20.03 -8.83
N PRO A 33 14.69 18.78 -8.44
CA PRO A 33 13.63 17.99 -9.06
C PRO A 33 12.26 18.57 -8.71
N VAL A 34 11.33 18.50 -9.66
CA VAL A 34 9.92 18.76 -9.39
C VAL A 34 9.37 17.61 -8.56
N VAL A 35 8.78 17.94 -7.42
CA VAL A 35 8.12 16.95 -6.55
C VAL A 35 6.66 16.82 -6.95
N SER A 36 6.20 15.59 -7.16
CA SER A 36 4.78 15.34 -7.46
C SER A 36 3.89 15.83 -6.30
N PRO A 37 2.75 16.50 -6.59
CA PRO A 37 1.68 16.71 -5.62
C PRO A 37 1.27 15.44 -4.88
N SER A 38 1.27 14.30 -5.56
CA SER A 38 0.91 12.98 -5.02
C SER A 38 2.11 12.17 -4.49
N LEU A 39 3.23 12.82 -4.15
CA LEU A 39 4.43 12.14 -3.63
C LEU A 39 4.09 11.19 -2.46
N PHE A 40 3.19 11.61 -1.58
CA PHE A 40 2.64 10.76 -0.54
C PHE A 40 1.39 10.05 -1.04
N SER A 41 1.39 8.73 -0.97
CA SER A 41 0.35 7.85 -1.50
C SER A 41 0.12 6.67 -0.55
N PHE A 42 -0.96 5.92 -0.76
CA PHE A 42 -1.36 4.82 0.12
C PHE A 42 -1.21 3.47 -0.57
N SER A 43 -0.70 2.49 0.17
CA SER A 43 -0.88 1.06 -0.14
C SER A 43 -1.88 0.48 0.85
N ILE A 44 -2.89 -0.23 0.35
CA ILE A 44 -3.96 -0.84 1.13
C ILE A 44 -3.94 -2.34 0.85
N GLU A 45 -3.90 -3.15 1.92
CA GLU A 45 -4.13 -4.59 1.82
C GLU A 45 -5.49 -4.87 1.17
N GLN A 46 -5.50 -5.72 0.15
CA GLN A 46 -6.68 -6.03 -0.65
C GLN A 46 -7.84 -6.50 0.23
N ASP A 47 -7.58 -7.37 1.21
CA ASP A 47 -8.64 -7.90 2.08
C ASP A 47 -9.42 -6.79 2.82
N ARG A 48 -8.78 -5.65 3.11
CA ARG A 48 -9.42 -4.52 3.79
C ARG A 48 -9.98 -3.47 2.87
N TRP A 49 -9.84 -3.60 1.55
CA TRP A 49 -10.23 -2.55 0.61
C TRP A 49 -11.63 -1.98 0.85
N THR A 50 -12.61 -2.86 1.08
CA THR A 50 -14.00 -2.42 1.29
C THR A 50 -14.26 -1.75 2.64
N ASP A 51 -13.39 -1.93 3.63
CA ASP A 51 -13.44 -1.17 4.90
C ASP A 51 -13.06 0.31 4.65
N TRP A 52 -12.14 0.54 3.71
CA TRP A 52 -11.69 1.88 3.31
C TRP A 52 -12.65 2.55 2.33
N ALA A 53 -13.00 1.90 1.22
CA ALA A 53 -13.84 2.49 0.18
C ALA A 53 -15.34 2.50 0.55
N GLY A 54 -15.77 1.46 1.27
CA GLY A 54 -17.18 1.12 1.48
C GLY A 54 -17.68 0.04 0.50
N THR A 55 -18.86 -0.50 0.79
CA THR A 55 -19.47 -1.62 0.03
C THR A 55 -20.71 -1.16 -0.74
N THR A 56 -21.81 -0.93 -0.02
CA THR A 56 -23.09 -0.45 -0.57
C THR A 56 -23.17 1.07 -0.65
N SER A 57 -22.33 1.74 0.13
CA SER A 57 -22.18 3.20 0.14
C SER A 57 -20.75 3.56 0.47
N ARG A 58 -20.34 4.74 0.02
CA ARG A 58 -19.02 5.31 0.27
C ARG A 58 -18.75 5.47 1.77
N ASN A 59 -17.55 5.08 2.20
CA ASN A 59 -17.03 5.50 3.50
C ASN A 59 -16.70 7.00 3.45
N GLN A 60 -17.55 7.83 4.07
CA GLN A 60 -17.40 9.29 4.02
C GLN A 60 -16.15 9.79 4.74
N PHE A 61 -15.68 9.09 5.78
CA PHE A 61 -14.46 9.48 6.48
C PHE A 61 -13.25 9.33 5.58
N PHE A 62 -13.07 8.16 4.96
CA PHE A 62 -11.94 7.92 4.07
C PHE A 62 -11.95 8.87 2.87
N PHE A 63 -13.12 9.08 2.24
CA PHE A 63 -13.28 10.05 1.17
C PHE A 63 -12.80 11.45 1.59
N ASN A 64 -13.24 11.94 2.75
CA ASN A 64 -12.83 13.27 3.24
C ASN A 64 -11.32 13.34 3.50
N VAL A 65 -10.69 12.27 3.98
CA VAL A 65 -9.23 12.23 4.19
C VAL A 65 -8.50 12.39 2.86
N ILE A 66 -8.86 11.59 1.85
CA ILE A 66 -8.22 11.64 0.53
C ILE A 66 -8.48 12.98 -0.16
N ASP A 67 -9.71 13.48 -0.09
CA ASP A 67 -10.09 14.79 -0.66
C ASP A 67 -9.33 15.95 0.00
N ASN A 68 -9.24 15.97 1.33
CA ASN A 68 -8.48 17.00 2.06
C ASN A 68 -6.98 16.98 1.70
N LEU A 69 -6.38 15.78 1.57
CA LEU A 69 -4.99 15.66 1.13
C LEU A 69 -4.82 16.18 -0.30
N GLY A 70 -5.79 15.92 -1.18
CA GLY A 70 -5.82 16.47 -2.53
C GLY A 70 -5.88 18.00 -2.56
N GLN A 71 -6.73 18.59 -1.72
CA GLN A 71 -6.83 20.04 -1.59
C GLN A 71 -5.54 20.69 -1.06
N LEU A 72 -4.80 20.01 -0.16
CA LEU A 72 -3.56 20.51 0.42
C LEU A 72 -2.36 20.41 -0.54
N THR A 73 -2.31 19.35 -1.34
CA THR A 73 -1.13 19.04 -2.17
C THR A 73 -1.32 19.42 -3.64
N GLY A 74 -2.56 19.55 -4.10
CA GLY A 74 -2.93 19.87 -5.48
C GLY A 74 -3.39 18.67 -6.30
N ALA A 75 -3.25 17.44 -5.79
CA ALA A 75 -3.79 16.23 -6.42
C ALA A 75 -4.10 15.16 -5.36
N PRO A 76 -5.15 14.33 -5.53
CA PRO A 76 -5.38 13.22 -4.61
C PRO A 76 -4.16 12.29 -4.51
N PRO A 77 -3.86 11.73 -3.34
CA PRO A 77 -2.85 10.68 -3.21
C PRO A 77 -3.23 9.48 -4.09
N HIS A 78 -2.24 8.81 -4.67
CA HIS A 78 -2.49 7.58 -5.42
C HIS A 78 -2.80 6.45 -4.43
N ILE A 79 -3.55 5.45 -4.89
CA ILE A 79 -3.93 4.29 -4.07
C ILE A 79 -3.52 3.01 -4.79
N ARG A 80 -2.64 2.23 -4.16
CA ARG A 80 -2.32 0.86 -4.56
C ARG A 80 -3.11 -0.10 -3.68
N ILE A 81 -3.92 -0.98 -4.27
CA ILE A 81 -4.65 -2.04 -3.57
C ILE A 81 -4.06 -3.38 -3.97
N GLY A 82 -3.61 -4.16 -3.00
CA GLY A 82 -2.89 -5.39 -3.28
C GLY A 82 -2.26 -6.00 -2.02
N ALA A 83 -0.97 -6.27 -2.09
CA ALA A 83 -0.12 -6.82 -1.02
C ALA A 83 -0.38 -8.32 -0.77
N ASP A 84 0.09 -8.90 0.35
CA ASP A 84 0.05 -10.36 0.55
C ASP A 84 -1.39 -10.92 0.46
N SER A 85 -2.38 -10.12 0.88
CA SER A 85 -3.78 -10.53 0.84
C SER A 85 -4.34 -10.69 -0.58
N GLU A 86 -3.72 -10.05 -1.58
CA GLU A 86 -4.10 -10.23 -2.98
C GLU A 86 -3.88 -11.68 -3.44
N ASP A 87 -2.79 -12.28 -2.98
CA ASP A 87 -2.35 -13.62 -3.38
C ASP A 87 -3.14 -14.75 -2.70
N ARG A 88 -4.18 -14.39 -1.93
CA ARG A 88 -5.12 -15.30 -1.28
C ARG A 88 -6.55 -15.18 -1.81
N ALA A 89 -6.79 -14.24 -2.72
CA ALA A 89 -8.11 -13.99 -3.26
C ALA A 89 -8.53 -14.98 -4.36
N THR A 90 -9.80 -15.35 -4.39
CA THR A 90 -10.40 -16.16 -5.44
C THR A 90 -11.55 -15.39 -6.06
N PHE A 91 -11.54 -15.24 -7.38
CA PHE A 91 -12.63 -14.59 -8.10
C PHE A 91 -13.83 -15.51 -8.31
N ASN A 92 -15.03 -15.02 -7.97
CA ASN A 92 -16.30 -15.66 -8.25
C ASN A 92 -17.36 -14.60 -8.65
N ALA A 93 -17.86 -14.67 -9.90
CA ALA A 93 -18.83 -13.70 -10.42
C ALA A 93 -20.21 -13.77 -9.73
N ASP A 94 -20.55 -14.89 -9.09
CA ASP A 94 -21.81 -15.07 -8.39
C ASP A 94 -21.80 -14.40 -7.01
N VAL A 95 -20.61 -14.12 -6.47
CA VAL A 95 -20.43 -13.47 -5.19
C VAL A 95 -20.75 -11.98 -5.31
N LYS A 96 -21.75 -11.54 -4.54
CA LYS A 96 -22.25 -10.14 -4.54
C LYS A 96 -21.71 -9.31 -3.39
N SER A 97 -21.14 -9.96 -2.40
CA SER A 97 -20.49 -9.37 -1.23
C SER A 97 -19.15 -10.05 -1.03
N PHE A 98 -18.11 -9.28 -0.76
CA PHE A 98 -16.80 -9.78 -0.43
C PHE A 98 -16.84 -10.69 0.82
N LEU A 99 -16.18 -11.84 0.77
CA LEU A 99 -16.15 -12.84 1.83
C LEU A 99 -14.71 -13.12 2.24
N ASP A 100 -14.42 -13.03 3.53
CA ASP A 100 -13.10 -13.23 4.11
C ASP A 100 -13.10 -14.27 5.22
N ASP A 101 -12.13 -15.18 5.14
CA ASP A 101 -11.74 -16.04 6.23
C ASP A 101 -10.58 -15.39 7.00
N THR A 102 -10.89 -14.62 8.04
CA THR A 102 -9.89 -13.98 8.90
C THR A 102 -9.63 -14.78 10.17
N ILE A 103 -8.40 -14.72 10.66
CA ILE A 103 -8.06 -15.21 12.02
C ILE A 103 -8.51 -14.14 13.02
N ASP A 104 -8.87 -14.55 14.23
CA ASP A 104 -9.19 -13.61 15.31
C ASP A 104 -7.99 -12.74 15.70
N PHE A 105 -8.28 -11.49 16.03
CA PHE A 105 -7.31 -10.57 16.62
C PHE A 105 -6.65 -11.18 17.86
N SER A 106 -5.34 -10.96 18.01
CA SER A 106 -4.60 -11.36 19.20
C SER A 106 -3.62 -10.27 19.64
N SER A 107 -3.08 -10.39 20.85
CA SER A 107 -2.05 -9.46 21.34
C SER A 107 -0.77 -9.47 20.49
N SER A 108 -0.53 -10.55 19.73
CA SER A 108 0.58 -10.70 18.79
C SER A 108 0.24 -10.30 17.36
N ILE A 109 -1.05 -10.28 16.99
CA ILE A 109 -1.53 -10.01 15.64
C ILE A 109 -2.68 -9.00 15.74
N GLY A 110 -2.31 -7.72 15.72
CA GLY A 110 -3.24 -6.61 15.89
C GLY A 110 -4.15 -6.35 14.70
N TYR A 111 -3.76 -6.80 13.49
CA TYR A 111 -4.56 -6.78 12.27
C TYR A 111 -4.22 -8.03 11.45
N PRO A 112 -4.98 -9.11 11.60
CA PRO A 112 -4.76 -10.34 10.84
C PRO A 112 -5.20 -10.15 9.39
N GLU A 113 -4.32 -10.54 8.48
CA GLU A 113 -4.60 -10.73 7.06
C GLU A 113 -5.63 -11.86 6.88
N ALA A 114 -6.52 -11.72 5.90
CA ALA A 114 -7.37 -12.83 5.47
C ALA A 114 -6.53 -14.04 5.05
N THR A 115 -6.94 -15.24 5.46
CA THR A 115 -6.28 -16.49 5.05
C THR A 115 -6.78 -16.98 3.69
N ASN A 116 -7.99 -16.58 3.32
CA ASN A 116 -8.63 -16.78 2.03
C ASN A 116 -9.70 -15.70 1.84
N SER A 117 -9.84 -15.21 0.62
CA SER A 117 -10.86 -14.23 0.26
C SER A 117 -11.60 -14.70 -0.98
N THR A 118 -12.93 -14.52 -1.03
CA THR A 118 -13.71 -14.71 -2.25
C THR A 118 -14.31 -13.39 -2.68
N ILE A 119 -13.96 -12.96 -3.90
CA ILE A 119 -14.26 -11.62 -4.41
C ILE A 119 -15.07 -11.71 -5.70
N GLY A 120 -15.86 -10.67 -5.98
CA GLY A 120 -16.65 -10.56 -7.20
C GLY A 120 -16.66 -9.14 -7.72
N ASP A 121 -17.42 -8.87 -8.78
CA ASP A 121 -17.40 -7.58 -9.49
C ASP A 121 -17.64 -6.36 -8.59
N ALA A 122 -18.48 -6.50 -7.56
CA ALA A 122 -18.79 -5.40 -6.64
C ALA A 122 -17.56 -4.91 -5.86
N PHE A 123 -16.58 -5.79 -5.64
CA PHE A 123 -15.34 -5.48 -4.92
C PHE A 123 -14.51 -4.43 -5.67
N TYR A 124 -14.24 -4.66 -6.95
CA TYR A 124 -13.54 -3.70 -7.80
C TYR A 124 -14.38 -2.47 -8.12
N GLN A 125 -15.70 -2.62 -8.26
CA GLN A 125 -16.62 -1.50 -8.47
C GLN A 125 -16.64 -0.50 -7.32
N ALA A 126 -16.28 -0.91 -6.09
CA ALA A 126 -16.17 -0.01 -4.93
C ALA A 126 -15.18 1.15 -5.14
N THR A 127 -14.27 1.04 -6.12
CA THR A 127 -13.41 2.14 -6.61
C THR A 127 -14.19 3.41 -6.98
N GLN A 128 -15.46 3.28 -7.39
CA GLN A 128 -16.35 4.42 -7.65
C GLN A 128 -16.57 5.36 -6.45
N TYR A 129 -16.24 4.92 -5.24
CA TYR A 129 -16.41 5.69 -4.03
C TYR A 129 -15.21 6.58 -3.69
N LEU A 130 -14.13 6.52 -4.46
CA LEU A 130 -12.98 7.41 -4.31
C LEU A 130 -13.28 8.85 -4.75
N PRO A 131 -12.52 9.84 -4.28
CA PRO A 131 -12.56 11.20 -4.82
C PRO A 131 -12.28 11.26 -6.33
N PRO A 132 -12.85 12.26 -7.03
CA PRO A 132 -12.55 12.48 -8.44
C PRO A 132 -11.05 12.62 -8.72
N ASN A 133 -10.61 12.20 -9.90
CA ASN A 133 -9.23 12.24 -10.35
C ASN A 133 -8.23 11.42 -9.50
N THR A 134 -8.73 10.46 -8.70
CA THR A 134 -7.83 9.55 -7.97
C THR A 134 -7.19 8.57 -8.93
N HIS A 135 -5.90 8.34 -8.74
CA HIS A 135 -5.10 7.36 -9.48
C HIS A 135 -4.99 6.06 -8.68
N VAL A 136 -5.20 4.93 -9.34
CA VAL A 136 -5.34 3.62 -8.70
C VAL A 136 -4.46 2.57 -9.38
N THR A 137 -3.78 1.76 -8.58
CA THR A 137 -3.09 0.54 -9.01
C THR A 137 -3.72 -0.66 -8.32
N TRP A 138 -3.97 -1.74 -9.07
CA TRP A 138 -4.61 -2.95 -8.57
C TRP A 138 -3.70 -4.17 -8.71
N GLY A 139 -3.56 -4.96 -7.66
CA GLY A 139 -3.00 -6.30 -7.73
C GLY A 139 -3.99 -7.33 -8.28
N VAL A 140 -3.47 -8.44 -8.81
CA VAL A 140 -4.22 -9.66 -9.12
C VAL A 140 -3.47 -10.87 -8.59
N ASN A 141 -4.21 -11.89 -8.15
CA ASN A 141 -3.65 -13.06 -7.51
C ASN A 141 -2.84 -13.92 -8.47
N LEU A 142 -1.51 -13.89 -8.32
CA LEU A 142 -0.61 -14.87 -8.94
C LEU A 142 -0.14 -15.94 -7.95
N GLY A 143 -0.13 -15.63 -6.65
CA GLY A 143 0.36 -16.49 -5.58
C GLY A 143 -0.32 -17.85 -5.53
N GLN A 144 -1.63 -17.94 -5.83
CA GLN A 144 -2.36 -19.21 -5.91
C GLN A 144 -1.95 -20.12 -7.08
N ASN A 145 -1.05 -19.67 -7.98
CA ASN A 145 -0.65 -20.38 -9.18
C ASN A 145 -1.84 -20.74 -10.08
N ASN A 146 -2.83 -19.84 -10.15
CA ASN A 146 -4.05 -20.03 -10.92
C ASN A 146 -4.25 -18.84 -11.85
N MET A 147 -3.71 -18.95 -13.07
CA MET A 147 -3.82 -17.91 -14.09
C MET A 147 -5.27 -17.58 -14.48
N SER A 148 -6.21 -18.51 -14.27
CA SER A 148 -7.62 -18.23 -14.53
C SER A 148 -8.20 -17.24 -13.52
N THR A 149 -7.78 -17.33 -12.24
CA THR A 149 -8.15 -16.35 -11.21
C THR A 149 -7.60 -14.97 -11.57
N ALA A 150 -6.29 -14.84 -11.79
CA ALA A 150 -5.65 -13.57 -12.16
C ALA A 150 -6.33 -12.92 -13.38
N PHE A 151 -6.63 -13.71 -14.41
CA PHE A 151 -7.31 -13.23 -15.61
C PHE A 151 -8.74 -12.73 -15.34
N LEU A 152 -9.50 -13.45 -14.51
CA LEU A 152 -10.87 -13.06 -14.17
C LEU A 152 -10.90 -11.79 -13.31
N GLU A 153 -9.95 -11.66 -12.38
CA GLU A 153 -9.73 -10.45 -11.58
C GLU A 153 -9.40 -9.25 -12.47
N ALA A 154 -8.41 -9.40 -13.36
CA ALA A 154 -8.05 -8.36 -14.33
C ALA A 154 -9.25 -7.94 -15.19
N LYS A 155 -10.06 -8.89 -15.65
CA LYS A 155 -11.30 -8.58 -16.39
C LYS A 155 -12.31 -7.81 -15.56
N SER A 156 -12.44 -8.13 -14.28
CA SER A 156 -13.37 -7.46 -13.37
C SER A 156 -12.90 -6.03 -13.03
N ILE A 157 -11.60 -5.84 -12.82
CA ILE A 157 -10.97 -4.51 -12.71
C ILE A 157 -11.30 -3.68 -13.96
N MET A 158 -11.01 -4.20 -15.16
CA MET A 158 -11.29 -3.49 -16.41
C MET A 158 -12.78 -3.18 -16.59
N LYS A 159 -13.68 -4.06 -16.14
CA LYS A 159 -15.12 -3.84 -16.14
C LYS A 159 -15.49 -2.67 -15.22
N ALA A 160 -14.95 -2.61 -14.00
CA ALA A 160 -15.19 -1.52 -13.06
C ALA A 160 -14.74 -0.17 -13.64
N PHE A 161 -13.51 -0.07 -14.13
CA PHE A 161 -12.97 1.17 -14.74
C PHE A 161 -13.63 1.53 -16.07
N SER A 162 -14.37 0.62 -16.68
CA SER A 162 -15.21 0.91 -17.83
C SER A 162 -16.57 1.52 -17.48
N SER A 163 -16.98 1.46 -16.21
CA SER A 163 -18.27 1.98 -15.73
C SER A 163 -18.36 3.50 -15.83
N PHE A 164 -19.60 4.00 -16.02
CA PHE A 164 -19.85 5.44 -16.10
C PHE A 164 -19.40 6.17 -14.84
N ALA A 165 -19.71 5.65 -13.64
CA ALA A 165 -19.40 6.31 -12.37
C ALA A 165 -17.88 6.56 -12.20
N ILE A 166 -17.04 5.58 -12.53
CA ILE A 166 -15.57 5.71 -12.41
C ILE A 166 -15.02 6.66 -13.47
N LYS A 167 -15.48 6.53 -14.72
CA LYS A 167 -15.05 7.40 -15.83
C LYS A 167 -15.46 8.85 -15.66
N ASP A 168 -16.69 9.10 -15.24
CA ASP A 168 -17.24 10.45 -15.02
C ASP A 168 -16.52 11.17 -13.87
N ALA A 169 -16.13 10.41 -12.83
CA ALA A 169 -15.29 10.91 -11.74
C ALA A 169 -13.82 11.13 -12.17
N GLY A 170 -13.40 10.73 -13.36
CA GLY A 170 -12.01 10.85 -13.81
C GLY A 170 -11.03 9.98 -13.04
N ILE A 171 -11.49 8.92 -12.37
CA ILE A 171 -10.63 7.99 -11.64
C ILE A 171 -9.88 7.11 -12.66
N VAL A 172 -8.55 6.99 -12.49
CA VAL A 172 -7.66 6.36 -13.48
C VAL A 172 -7.08 5.06 -12.92
N LEU A 173 -7.09 4.01 -13.74
CA LEU A 173 -6.30 2.80 -13.51
C LEU A 173 -4.92 3.02 -14.11
N ASP A 174 -3.90 3.17 -13.28
CA ASP A 174 -2.52 3.37 -13.73
C ASP A 174 -1.87 2.05 -14.13
N ALA A 175 -2.08 1.01 -13.34
CA ALA A 175 -1.46 -0.29 -13.55
C ALA A 175 -2.28 -1.43 -12.95
N ILE A 176 -2.06 -2.63 -13.50
CA ILE A 176 -2.39 -3.90 -12.85
C ILE A 176 -1.05 -4.56 -12.50
N GLU A 177 -0.85 -4.88 -11.22
CA GLU A 177 0.29 -5.63 -10.71
C GLU A 177 -0.07 -7.13 -10.71
N ILE A 178 0.85 -7.98 -11.19
CA ILE A 178 0.60 -9.42 -11.31
C ILE A 178 1.40 -10.13 -10.21
N GLY A 179 0.72 -10.39 -9.09
CA GLY A 179 1.30 -10.95 -7.88
C GLY A 179 2.05 -9.95 -7.00
N ASN A 180 2.07 -10.23 -5.69
CA ASN A 180 2.80 -9.45 -4.71
C ASN A 180 4.13 -10.13 -4.34
N GLU A 181 5.24 -9.39 -4.37
CA GLU A 181 6.55 -9.87 -3.89
C GLU A 181 6.88 -11.31 -4.35
N ALA A 182 6.74 -11.56 -5.65
CA ALA A 182 6.86 -12.90 -6.23
C ALA A 182 8.22 -13.59 -5.95
N ASP A 183 9.26 -12.81 -5.63
CA ASP A 183 10.54 -13.30 -5.14
C ASP A 183 10.46 -14.02 -3.78
N LEU A 184 9.44 -13.71 -2.97
CA LEU A 184 9.16 -14.33 -1.67
C LEU A 184 8.23 -15.54 -1.74
N TYR A 185 7.64 -15.85 -2.89
CA TYR A 185 6.69 -16.97 -3.04
C TYR A 185 7.23 -18.31 -2.56
N SER A 186 8.51 -18.57 -2.79
CA SER A 186 9.16 -19.79 -2.31
C SER A 186 9.25 -19.84 -0.77
N GLY A 187 9.44 -18.68 -0.13
CA GLY A 187 9.45 -18.50 1.32
C GLY A 187 8.08 -18.74 1.93
N HIS A 188 7.03 -18.27 1.25
CA HIS A 188 5.63 -18.36 1.70
C HIS A 188 4.95 -19.69 1.34
N GLY A 189 5.64 -20.58 0.60
CA GLY A 189 5.11 -21.87 0.18
C GLY A 189 4.15 -21.81 -1.00
N LEU A 190 4.06 -20.66 -1.68
CA LEU A 190 3.25 -20.42 -2.87
C LEU A 190 3.88 -21.01 -4.15
N ARG A 191 5.21 -21.20 -4.13
CA ARG A 191 5.99 -21.83 -5.20
C ARG A 191 7.09 -22.75 -4.63
N PRO A 192 7.66 -23.66 -5.43
CA PRO A 192 8.82 -24.46 -5.03
C PRO A 192 10.03 -23.59 -4.66
N LYS A 193 10.96 -24.13 -3.88
CA LYS A 193 12.22 -23.44 -3.50
C LYS A 193 13.13 -23.07 -4.68
N THR A 194 12.86 -23.60 -5.87
CA THR A 194 13.59 -23.28 -7.10
C THR A 194 12.99 -22.11 -7.88
N TYR A 195 11.86 -21.55 -7.43
CA TYR A 195 11.18 -20.44 -8.12
C TYR A 195 12.09 -19.23 -8.28
N ASP A 196 12.23 -18.76 -9.51
CA ASP A 196 13.07 -17.63 -9.87
C ASP A 196 12.37 -16.68 -10.85
N ILE A 197 13.08 -15.60 -11.19
CA ILE A 197 12.58 -14.56 -12.11
C ILE A 197 12.27 -15.14 -13.50
N ALA A 198 13.02 -16.14 -13.98
CA ALA A 198 12.76 -16.72 -15.30
C ALA A 198 11.46 -17.52 -15.33
N GLN A 199 11.10 -18.16 -14.21
CA GLN A 199 9.81 -18.82 -14.04
C GLN A 199 8.68 -17.80 -13.92
N TYR A 200 8.85 -16.74 -13.12
CA TYR A 200 7.87 -15.65 -13.03
C TYR A 200 7.53 -15.04 -14.40
N ILE A 201 8.54 -14.76 -15.24
CA ILE A 201 8.33 -14.19 -16.58
C ILE A 201 7.55 -15.11 -17.53
N GLN A 202 7.58 -16.43 -17.30
CA GLN A 202 6.87 -17.40 -18.15
C GLN A 202 5.39 -17.57 -17.78
N GLU A 203 5.01 -17.21 -16.55
CA GLU A 203 3.62 -17.26 -16.06
C GLU A 203 2.79 -16.14 -16.70
#